data_AF-A0A2W4QXR4-F1
#
_entry.id   AF-A0A2W4QXR4-F1
#
_cell.length_a   1.000
_cell.length_b   1.000
_cell.length_c   1.000
_cell.angle_alpha   90.00
_cell.angle_beta   90.00
_cell.angle_gamma   90.00
#
_symmetry.space_group_name_H-M   'P 1'
#
loop_
_entity.id
_entity.type
_entity.pdbx_description
1 polymer ?
#
loop_
_entity_poly.entity_id
_entity_poly.type
_entity_poly.pdbx_seq_one_letter_code
_entity_poly.pdbx_strand_id
1 'polypeptide(L)'
;MNRYLLIPVALLLGTGVLFAQGERKDMTAVTYEEIYDEPYSINKLFVHFQPLYGELFATNVNAGFGLEATYYMRDKAHFKGMFRKTYSAGFYDFTRDLARKTSDVDNRTEVFNYFELGATYHFRDFEQSSKTKMFLYKKSYKGNTWAARVPLNAEIPCKVRTIYGGRIGGTFWDSSVDLSRALEKQGLTNEDLKDFEGNGLPSTWSDVNGTYDLDVFSNISSMGGYVGGSITWIRNVAVNFDKFEEGIDDLILTVYADILLAPALEIDNVVYTNAGNTRIYSVDPVKVQKFGGRVGVEGKFNRTLSWAYGGEVGYRPSVKGGGFYALLKISLPVFGTQLNYKVESFGK
;
A
#
# COMPACT_ATOMS: atom_id res chain seq x y z
N MET A 1 31.19 -11.38 -13.98
CA MET A 1 30.54 -12.03 -12.83
C MET A 1 30.64 -11.11 -11.62
N ASN A 2 29.49 -10.56 -11.19
CA ASN A 2 29.12 -10.07 -9.85
C ASN A 2 29.97 -9.03 -9.09
N ARG A 3 29.99 -7.78 -9.57
CA ARG A 3 30.24 -6.59 -8.72
C ARG A 3 28.98 -6.07 -7.99
N TYR A 4 27.79 -6.50 -8.39
CA TYR A 4 26.50 -6.10 -7.78
C TYR A 4 26.12 -6.89 -6.51
N LEU A 5 26.90 -7.91 -6.13
CA LEU A 5 26.68 -8.70 -4.90
C LEU A 5 27.44 -8.17 -3.68
N LEU A 6 28.35 -7.20 -3.86
CA LEU A 6 29.11 -6.62 -2.74
C LEU A 6 28.28 -5.62 -1.92
N ILE A 7 27.31 -4.96 -2.53
CA ILE A 7 26.48 -3.94 -1.87
C ILE A 7 25.44 -4.55 -0.91
N PRO A 8 24.71 -5.63 -1.26
CA PRO A 8 23.79 -6.29 -0.33
C PRO A 8 24.53 -6.91 0.87
N VAL A 9 25.72 -7.47 0.65
CA VAL A 9 26.54 -8.09 1.71
C VAL A 9 27.13 -7.03 2.65
N ALA A 10 27.53 -5.87 2.13
CA ALA A 10 27.98 -4.74 2.96
C ALA A 10 26.84 -4.12 3.80
N LEU A 11 25.60 -4.07 3.26
CA LEU A 11 24.42 -3.63 4.01
C LEU A 11 24.00 -4.62 5.10
N LEU A 12 24.12 -5.93 4.85
CA LEU A 12 23.85 -6.99 5.84
C LEU A 12 24.91 -7.05 6.95
N LEU A 13 26.18 -6.77 6.65
CA LEU A 13 27.24 -6.71 7.66
C LEU A 13 27.22 -5.40 8.47
N GLY A 14 26.76 -4.29 7.89
CA GLY A 14 26.57 -3.01 8.57
C GLY A 14 25.47 -3.03 9.64
N THR A 15 24.42 -3.85 9.47
CA THR A 15 23.36 -3.99 10.48
C THR A 15 23.85 -4.71 11.74
N GLY A 16 24.78 -5.66 11.64
CA GLY A 16 25.28 -6.41 12.81
C GLY A 16 26.05 -5.55 13.82
N VAL A 17 26.75 -4.52 13.35
CA VAL A 17 27.53 -3.62 14.22
C VAL A 17 26.66 -2.53 14.86
N LEU A 18 25.53 -2.17 14.24
CA LEU A 18 24.56 -1.22 14.82
C LEU A 18 23.72 -1.83 15.96
N PHE A 19 23.60 -3.17 16.03
CA PHE A 19 22.92 -3.87 17.14
C PHE A 19 23.87 -4.31 18.27
N ALA A 20 25.17 -4.01 18.17
CA ALA A 20 26.18 -4.38 19.17
C ALA A 20 26.50 -3.25 20.18
N GLN A 21 25.56 -2.35 20.47
CA GLN A 21 25.64 -1.54 21.69
C GLN A 21 25.29 -2.44 22.88
N GLY A 22 26.33 -2.90 23.57
CA GLY A 22 26.25 -3.89 24.65
C GLY A 22 25.20 -3.59 25.73
N GLU A 23 24.68 -4.66 26.33
CA GLU A 23 23.79 -4.61 27.48
C GLU A 23 24.40 -3.74 28.59
N ARG A 24 23.71 -2.65 28.91
CA ARG A 24 24.11 -1.76 30.00
C ARG A 24 23.93 -2.50 31.32
N LYS A 25 24.96 -2.51 32.17
CA LYS A 25 24.88 -3.02 33.56
C LYS A 25 23.87 -2.28 34.46
N ASP A 26 23.27 -1.20 33.95
CA ASP A 26 22.29 -0.36 34.65
C ASP A 26 20.82 -0.79 34.41
N MET A 27 20.56 -2.07 34.11
CA MET A 27 19.19 -2.62 34.14
C MET A 27 18.72 -2.73 35.59
N THR A 28 18.43 -1.57 36.18
CA THR A 28 17.71 -1.50 37.45
C THR A 28 16.33 -2.09 37.25
N ALA A 29 15.90 -2.98 38.15
CA ALA A 29 14.56 -3.54 38.12
C ALA A 29 13.54 -2.39 38.19
N VAL A 30 12.77 -2.22 37.12
CA VAL A 30 11.72 -1.21 37.06
C VAL A 30 10.43 -1.87 37.53
N THR A 31 9.88 -1.36 38.62
CA THR A 31 8.55 -1.76 39.09
C THR A 31 7.49 -1.09 38.22
N TYR A 32 6.50 -1.87 37.80
CA TYR A 32 5.39 -1.40 37.00
C TYR A 32 4.07 -1.98 37.54
N GLU A 33 2.99 -1.27 37.26
CA GLU A 33 1.62 -1.72 37.49
C GLU A 33 0.94 -1.92 36.14
N GLU A 34 0.32 -3.07 35.92
CA GLU A 34 -0.47 -3.34 34.72
C GLU A 34 -1.78 -2.55 34.81
N ILE A 35 -1.99 -1.62 33.87
CA ILE A 35 -3.25 -0.88 33.77
C ILE A 35 -4.27 -1.77 33.06
N TYR A 36 -3.88 -2.35 31.92
CA TYR A 36 -4.65 -3.36 31.20
C TYR A 36 -3.74 -4.21 30.31
N ASP A 37 -4.15 -5.46 30.07
CA ASP A 37 -3.57 -6.40 29.08
C ASP A 37 -4.72 -7.18 28.41
N GLU A 38 -5.43 -6.50 27.51
CA GLU A 38 -6.68 -6.98 26.91
C GLU A 38 -6.62 -6.94 25.37
N PRO A 39 -5.98 -7.94 24.72
CA PRO A 39 -5.83 -7.95 23.25
C PRO A 39 -7.15 -8.17 22.48
N TYR A 40 -8.25 -8.50 23.16
CA TYR A 40 -9.59 -8.56 22.57
C TYR A 40 -10.32 -7.20 22.58
N SER A 41 -9.85 -6.24 23.39
CA SER A 41 -10.48 -4.94 23.58
C SER A 41 -10.07 -3.94 22.49
N ILE A 42 -10.49 -4.21 21.24
CA ILE A 42 -10.19 -3.35 20.08
C ILE A 42 -11.36 -2.46 19.68
N ASN A 43 -11.04 -1.31 19.08
CA ASN A 43 -12.00 -0.52 18.33
C ASN A 43 -12.62 -1.36 17.21
N LYS A 44 -13.93 -1.18 16.99
CA LYS A 44 -14.68 -1.93 15.98
C LYS A 44 -14.60 -1.28 14.61
N LEU A 45 -14.57 0.04 14.53
CA LEU A 45 -14.43 0.77 13.26
C LEU A 45 -13.18 1.62 13.30
N PHE A 46 -12.39 1.54 12.24
CA PHE A 46 -11.27 2.40 11.96
C PHE A 46 -11.49 3.13 10.64
N VAL A 47 -11.34 4.45 10.64
CA VAL A 47 -11.36 5.28 9.43
C VAL A 47 -10.01 5.97 9.29
N HIS A 48 -9.35 5.72 8.17
CA HIS A 48 -8.00 6.12 7.87
C HIS A 48 -8.02 7.18 6.78
N PHE A 49 -7.43 8.33 7.05
CA PHE A 49 -7.06 9.27 6.01
C PHE A 49 -5.60 9.02 5.61
N GLN A 50 -5.34 8.78 4.33
CA GLN A 50 -4.00 8.60 3.80
C GLN A 50 -3.59 9.89 3.08
N PRO A 51 -2.95 10.85 3.77
CA PRO A 51 -2.50 12.08 3.12
C PRO A 51 -1.39 11.81 2.09
N LEU A 52 -0.67 10.70 2.22
CA LEU A 52 0.33 10.32 1.25
C LEU A 52 0.42 8.80 1.12
N TYR A 53 0.31 8.33 -0.12
CA TYR A 53 0.83 7.05 -0.55
C TYR A 53 1.80 7.26 -1.71
N GLY A 54 2.74 6.35 -1.86
CA GLY A 54 3.63 6.27 -3.01
C GLY A 54 3.61 4.85 -3.58
N GLU A 55 3.40 4.73 -4.88
CA GLU A 55 3.30 3.47 -5.60
C GLU A 55 4.29 3.45 -6.78
N LEU A 56 5.25 2.53 -6.71
CA LEU A 56 6.12 2.19 -7.83
C LEU A 56 5.44 1.07 -8.62
N PHE A 57 4.55 1.41 -9.55
CA PHE A 57 3.95 0.43 -10.46
C PHE A 57 4.63 0.53 -11.82
N ALA A 58 5.02 -0.62 -12.40
CA ALA A 58 5.76 -0.65 -13.67
C ALA A 58 5.01 0.03 -14.83
N THR A 59 3.69 0.10 -14.77
CA THR A 59 2.85 0.85 -15.72
C THR A 59 2.80 2.35 -15.41
N ASN A 60 2.88 2.75 -14.14
CA ASN A 60 2.81 4.14 -13.72
C ASN A 60 3.35 4.35 -12.29
N VAL A 61 4.48 5.06 -12.15
CA VAL A 61 4.98 5.49 -10.84
C VAL A 61 4.14 6.68 -10.37
N ASN A 62 3.51 6.53 -9.21
CA ASN A 62 2.59 7.53 -8.73
C ASN A 62 2.59 7.78 -7.22
N ALA A 63 2.04 8.92 -6.81
CA ALA A 63 1.77 9.29 -5.42
C ALA A 63 0.45 10.06 -5.31
N GLY A 64 -0.19 9.96 -4.15
CA GLY A 64 -1.53 10.50 -3.99
C GLY A 64 -2.06 10.45 -2.58
N PHE A 65 -3.37 10.55 -2.47
CA PHE A 65 -4.11 10.42 -1.22
C PHE A 65 -5.08 9.24 -1.27
N GLY A 66 -5.59 8.85 -0.11
CA GLY A 66 -6.54 7.76 -0.01
C GLY A 66 -7.41 7.80 1.25
N LEU A 67 -8.41 6.93 1.24
CA LEU A 67 -9.30 6.68 2.35
C LEU A 67 -9.37 5.17 2.56
N GLU A 68 -9.34 4.74 3.82
CA GLU A 68 -9.52 3.34 4.16
C GLU A 68 -10.45 3.21 5.36
N ALA A 69 -11.36 2.26 5.32
CA ALA A 69 -12.27 1.95 6.42
C ALA A 69 -12.16 0.46 6.75
N THR A 70 -11.94 0.13 8.02
CA THR A 70 -11.91 -1.25 8.50
C THR A 70 -12.95 -1.43 9.59
N TYR A 71 -13.83 -2.41 9.43
CA TYR A 71 -14.84 -2.78 10.43
C TYR A 71 -14.62 -4.21 10.93
N TYR A 72 -14.38 -4.36 12.23
CA TYR A 72 -14.25 -5.64 12.92
C TYR A 72 -15.62 -6.11 13.42
N MET A 73 -16.11 -7.21 12.83
CA MET A 73 -17.32 -7.89 13.25
C MET A 73 -16.99 -8.92 14.32
N ARG A 74 -16.80 -8.42 15.55
CA ARG A 74 -16.39 -9.23 16.71
C ARG A 74 -15.11 -10.02 16.37
N ASP A 75 -15.04 -11.27 16.81
CA ASP A 75 -13.90 -12.16 16.61
C ASP A 75 -14.02 -13.04 15.37
N LYS A 76 -15.04 -12.83 14.53
CA LYS A 76 -15.35 -13.73 13.40
C LYS A 76 -14.81 -13.26 12.07
N ALA A 77 -14.90 -11.96 11.80
CA ALA A 77 -14.48 -11.41 10.53
C ALA A 77 -14.20 -9.91 10.64
N HIS A 78 -13.50 -9.37 9.66
CA HIS A 78 -13.46 -7.93 9.43
C HIS A 78 -13.64 -7.61 7.95
N PHE A 79 -14.17 -6.42 7.70
CA PHE A 79 -14.42 -5.88 6.38
C PHE A 79 -13.52 -4.68 6.16
N LYS A 80 -13.03 -4.52 4.95
CA LYS A 80 -12.11 -3.46 4.58
C LYS A 80 -12.56 -2.82 3.27
N GLY A 81 -12.64 -1.51 3.25
CA GLY A 81 -12.76 -0.75 2.02
C GLY A 81 -11.61 0.23 1.90
N MET A 82 -11.05 0.39 0.71
CA MET A 82 -10.03 1.39 0.43
C MET A 82 -10.26 2.06 -0.92
N PHE A 83 -9.85 3.32 -0.97
CA PHE A 83 -9.84 4.17 -2.14
C PHE A 83 -8.52 4.93 -2.18
N ARG A 84 -7.89 5.01 -3.36
CA ARG A 84 -6.68 5.80 -3.59
C ARG A 84 -6.78 6.52 -4.92
N LYS A 85 -6.21 7.73 -4.96
CA LYS A 85 -6.21 8.58 -6.16
C LYS A 85 -4.96 9.46 -6.19
N THR A 86 -4.41 9.71 -7.37
CA THR A 86 -3.28 10.63 -7.54
C THR A 86 -3.70 12.09 -7.33
N TYR A 87 -2.78 12.91 -6.83
CA TYR A 87 -3.07 14.34 -6.59
C TYR A 87 -3.31 15.11 -7.89
N SER A 88 -2.33 15.07 -8.79
CA SER A 88 -2.36 15.73 -10.07
C SER A 88 -1.37 15.04 -11.02
N ALA A 89 -1.49 15.29 -12.32
CA ALA A 89 -0.53 14.75 -13.29
C ALA A 89 0.92 15.14 -12.93
N GLY A 90 1.17 16.41 -12.64
CA GLY A 90 2.52 16.92 -12.34
C GLY A 90 3.06 16.58 -10.95
N PHE A 91 2.26 15.95 -10.08
CA PHE A 91 2.70 15.54 -8.74
C PHE A 91 2.72 14.01 -8.68
N TYR A 92 3.79 13.43 -9.24
CA TYR A 92 4.02 11.98 -9.23
C TYR A 92 2.82 11.21 -9.78
N ASP A 93 2.51 11.39 -11.06
CA ASP A 93 1.65 10.52 -11.87
C ASP A 93 2.31 10.46 -13.26
N PHE A 94 3.44 9.75 -13.30
CA PHE A 94 4.47 9.93 -14.34
C PHE A 94 3.98 9.58 -15.74
N THR A 95 3.21 8.51 -15.88
CA THR A 95 2.70 8.09 -17.19
C THR A 95 1.69 9.10 -17.73
N ARG A 96 0.84 9.66 -16.86
CA ARG A 96 -0.11 10.71 -17.23
C ARG A 96 0.57 12.04 -17.55
N ASP A 97 1.60 12.42 -16.78
CA ASP A 97 2.38 13.64 -17.06
C ASP A 97 3.14 13.53 -18.38
N LEU A 98 3.76 12.37 -18.64
CA LEU A 98 4.44 12.09 -19.89
C LEU A 98 3.47 12.15 -21.06
N ALA A 99 2.36 11.42 -20.98
CA ALA A 99 1.32 11.45 -22.00
C ALA A 99 0.81 12.88 -22.28
N ARG A 100 0.62 13.73 -21.26
CA ARG A 100 0.20 15.12 -21.49
C ARG A 100 1.21 15.99 -22.23
N LYS A 101 2.49 15.62 -22.19
CA LYS A 101 3.59 16.41 -22.76
C LYS A 101 4.07 15.86 -24.09
N THR A 102 3.91 14.56 -24.33
CA THR A 102 4.50 13.86 -25.49
C THR A 102 3.51 12.98 -26.25
N SER A 103 2.26 12.82 -25.81
CA SER A 103 1.29 12.01 -26.55
C SER A 103 0.92 12.68 -27.87
N ASP A 104 1.10 11.93 -28.94
CA ASP A 104 0.73 12.33 -30.30
C ASP A 104 -0.64 11.76 -30.73
N VAL A 105 -1.37 11.16 -29.78
CA VAL A 105 -2.70 10.58 -29.97
C VAL A 105 -3.78 11.35 -29.21
N ASP A 106 -5.03 11.24 -29.68
CA ASP A 106 -6.18 12.01 -29.20
C ASP A 106 -6.81 11.42 -27.91
N ASN A 107 -6.29 10.30 -27.41
CA ASN A 107 -6.79 9.65 -26.20
C ASN A 107 -6.72 10.61 -25.01
N ARG A 108 -7.85 10.77 -24.31
CA ARG A 108 -7.85 11.47 -23.04
C ARG A 108 -7.16 10.60 -21.99
N THR A 109 -6.11 11.15 -21.38
CA THR A 109 -5.34 10.48 -20.34
C THR A 109 -6.13 10.31 -19.04
N GLU A 110 -6.30 9.06 -18.62
CA GLU A 110 -7.03 8.70 -17.41
C GLU A 110 -6.21 9.01 -16.15
N VAL A 111 -6.92 9.32 -15.05
CA VAL A 111 -6.30 9.54 -13.73
C VAL A 111 -6.12 8.21 -13.06
N PHE A 112 -5.03 7.97 -12.35
CA PHE A 112 -4.95 6.75 -11.55
C PHE A 112 -5.97 6.77 -10.40
N ASN A 113 -6.94 5.87 -10.46
CA ASN A 113 -7.86 5.58 -9.37
C ASN A 113 -7.75 4.10 -8.98
N TYR A 114 -7.87 3.82 -7.68
CA TYR A 114 -7.83 2.47 -7.15
C TYR A 114 -8.89 2.30 -6.06
N PHE A 115 -9.68 1.26 -6.18
CA PHE A 115 -10.71 0.85 -5.23
C PHE A 115 -10.51 -0.62 -4.87
N GLU A 116 -10.64 -0.92 -3.59
CA GLU A 116 -10.65 -2.31 -3.12
C GLU A 116 -11.67 -2.45 -1.99
N LEU A 117 -12.47 -3.51 -2.06
CA LEU A 117 -13.38 -3.94 -1.02
C LEU A 117 -13.10 -5.39 -0.71
N GLY A 118 -12.89 -5.72 0.56
CA GLY A 118 -12.53 -7.06 1.00
C GLY A 118 -13.11 -7.45 2.33
N ALA A 119 -13.15 -8.75 2.57
CA ALA A 119 -13.53 -9.37 3.82
C ALA A 119 -12.46 -10.40 4.23
N THR A 120 -12.20 -10.48 5.52
CA THR A 120 -11.32 -11.48 6.11
C THR A 120 -12.11 -12.29 7.12
N TYR A 121 -12.22 -13.59 6.91
CA TYR A 121 -12.82 -14.52 7.87
C TYR A 121 -11.75 -15.08 8.81
N HIS A 122 -11.99 -15.03 10.12
CA HIS A 122 -11.07 -15.52 11.13
C HIS A 122 -11.32 -17.02 11.36
N PHE A 123 -10.46 -17.87 10.81
CA PHE A 123 -10.62 -19.33 10.98
C PHE A 123 -9.96 -19.84 12.27
N ARG A 124 -8.96 -19.13 12.78
CA ARG A 124 -8.32 -19.45 14.05
C ARG A 124 -7.95 -18.16 14.77
N ASP A 125 -8.41 -18.04 16.00
CA ASP A 125 -8.21 -16.87 16.86
C ASP A 125 -7.89 -17.38 18.27
N PHE A 126 -6.74 -16.98 18.80
CA PHE A 126 -6.29 -17.41 20.12
C PHE A 126 -5.34 -16.40 20.75
N GLU A 127 -5.20 -16.52 22.06
CA GLU A 127 -4.28 -15.74 22.87
C GLU A 127 -2.99 -16.54 23.14
N GLN A 128 -1.85 -15.84 23.14
CA GLN A 128 -0.56 -16.37 23.58
C GLN A 128 0.11 -15.39 24.53
N SER A 129 0.82 -15.93 25.52
CA SER A 129 1.75 -15.13 26.32
C SER A 129 2.96 -14.72 25.48
N SER A 130 3.33 -13.46 25.56
CA SER A 130 4.45 -12.83 24.88
C SER A 130 5.15 -11.87 25.84
N LYS A 131 6.19 -11.21 25.34
CA LYS A 131 6.74 -10.00 25.97
C LYS A 131 6.69 -8.85 24.98
N THR A 132 6.54 -7.64 25.50
CA THR A 132 6.75 -6.41 24.74
C THR A 132 7.85 -5.58 25.36
N LYS A 133 8.58 -4.85 24.51
CA LYS A 133 9.68 -3.99 24.91
C LYS A 133 9.17 -2.57 24.97
N MET A 134 9.06 -2.02 26.18
CA MET A 134 8.60 -0.65 26.38
C MET A 134 9.78 0.28 26.61
N PHE A 135 9.80 1.41 25.91
CA PHE A 135 10.81 2.43 26.08
C PHE A 135 10.43 3.35 27.24
N LEU A 136 11.36 3.53 28.17
CA LEU A 136 11.15 4.25 29.41
C LEU A 136 11.62 5.70 29.26
N TYR A 137 10.67 6.63 29.35
CA TYR A 137 10.93 8.07 29.34
C TYR A 137 10.73 8.65 30.73
N LYS A 138 11.74 9.29 31.32
CA LYS A 138 11.58 9.90 32.65
C LYS A 138 10.70 11.13 32.56
N LYS A 139 9.70 11.22 33.46
CA LYS A 139 8.80 12.39 33.57
C LYS A 139 9.54 13.71 33.82
N SER A 140 10.75 13.64 34.38
CA SER A 140 11.59 14.82 34.68
C SER A 140 12.33 15.40 33.48
N TYR A 141 12.31 14.74 32.31
CA TYR A 141 13.00 15.24 31.12
C TYR A 141 12.20 16.36 30.44
N LYS A 142 12.82 17.54 30.28
CA LYS A 142 12.26 18.72 29.60
C LYS A 142 13.10 19.10 28.36
N GLY A 143 12.45 19.57 27.30
CA GLY A 143 13.12 20.04 26.07
C GLY A 143 13.79 18.90 25.28
N ASN A 144 14.80 19.20 24.46
CA ASN A 144 15.48 18.23 23.57
C ASN A 144 16.38 17.20 24.28
N THR A 145 16.34 17.11 25.62
CA THR A 145 17.16 16.14 26.38
C THR A 145 16.80 14.69 26.08
N TRP A 146 15.58 14.42 25.59
CA TRP A 146 15.15 13.10 25.12
C TRP A 146 15.86 12.66 23.83
N ALA A 147 16.20 13.60 22.93
CA ALA A 147 16.82 13.30 21.64
C ALA A 147 18.32 12.97 21.76
N ALA A 148 18.94 13.33 22.88
CA ALA A 148 20.37 13.15 23.13
C ALA A 148 20.70 11.93 24.03
N ARG A 149 19.70 11.12 24.41
CA ARG A 149 19.89 9.97 25.32
C ARG A 149 19.29 8.70 24.72
N VAL A 150 20.03 7.60 24.82
CA VAL A 150 19.51 6.27 24.47
C VAL A 150 18.39 5.90 25.46
N PRO A 151 17.16 5.62 24.99
CA PRO A 151 16.05 5.29 25.87
C PRO A 151 16.32 3.97 26.59
N LEU A 152 16.08 3.94 27.90
CA LEU A 152 16.05 2.70 28.66
C LEU A 152 14.85 1.87 28.18
N ASN A 153 14.92 0.56 28.35
CA ASN A 153 13.81 -0.33 28.00
C ASN A 153 13.53 -1.31 29.13
N ALA A 154 12.27 -1.72 29.23
CA ALA A 154 11.83 -2.82 30.08
C ALA A 154 11.10 -3.86 29.23
N GLU A 155 11.33 -5.13 29.51
CA GLU A 155 10.53 -6.22 28.98
C GLU A 155 9.34 -6.47 29.89
N ILE A 156 8.14 -6.27 29.36
CA ILE A 156 6.88 -6.45 30.06
C ILE A 156 6.20 -7.70 29.49
N PRO A 157 5.92 -8.73 30.31
CA PRO A 157 5.05 -9.84 29.92
C PRO A 157 3.69 -9.28 29.49
N CYS A 158 3.16 -9.73 28.36
CA CYS A 158 1.86 -9.32 27.86
C CYS A 158 1.19 -10.43 27.07
N LYS A 159 -0.10 -10.29 26.81
CA LYS A 159 -0.85 -11.17 25.93
C LYS A 159 -0.82 -10.65 24.50
N VAL A 160 -0.78 -11.57 23.56
CA VAL A 160 -0.93 -11.31 22.13
C VAL A 160 -2.07 -12.15 21.61
N ARG A 161 -3.06 -11.50 21.02
CA ARG A 161 -4.07 -12.19 20.22
C ARG A 161 -3.53 -12.40 18.82
N THR A 162 -3.53 -13.65 18.36
CA THR A 162 -3.10 -14.03 17.02
C THR A 162 -4.29 -14.57 16.24
N ILE A 163 -4.56 -13.96 15.10
CA ILE A 163 -5.66 -14.30 14.22
C ILE A 163 -5.08 -14.81 12.90
N TYR A 164 -5.48 -16.01 12.50
CA TYR A 164 -5.31 -16.48 11.14
C TYR A 164 -6.60 -16.28 10.36
N GLY A 165 -6.48 -15.58 9.23
CA GLY A 165 -7.61 -15.13 8.44
C GLY A 165 -7.54 -15.56 6.98
N GLY A 166 -8.69 -15.94 6.40
CA GLY A 166 -8.87 -16.14 4.97
C GLY A 166 -9.45 -14.88 4.35
N ARG A 167 -8.84 -14.38 3.27
CA ARG A 167 -9.16 -13.09 2.66
C ARG A 167 -9.82 -13.29 1.31
N ILE A 168 -10.83 -12.48 1.02
CA ILE A 168 -11.46 -12.38 -0.29
C ILE A 168 -11.87 -10.94 -0.55
N GLY A 169 -11.75 -10.48 -1.78
CA GLY A 169 -12.18 -9.13 -2.12
C GLY A 169 -12.23 -8.85 -3.62
N GLY A 170 -12.80 -7.70 -3.95
CA GLY A 170 -12.84 -7.13 -5.29
C GLY A 170 -11.89 -5.95 -5.40
N THR A 171 -11.28 -5.78 -6.56
CA THR A 171 -10.40 -4.66 -6.89
C THR A 171 -10.83 -4.04 -8.21
N PHE A 172 -10.88 -2.72 -8.25
CA PHE A 172 -11.08 -1.94 -9.46
C PHE A 172 -10.01 -0.86 -9.53
N TRP A 173 -9.34 -0.73 -10.67
CA TRP A 173 -8.40 0.36 -10.88
C TRP A 173 -8.32 0.74 -12.35
N ASP A 174 -7.96 1.99 -12.58
CA ASP A 174 -7.78 2.59 -13.89
C ASP A 174 -6.51 3.46 -13.87
N SER A 175 -5.84 3.59 -15.01
CA SER A 175 -4.61 4.38 -15.16
C SER A 175 -4.37 4.69 -16.63
N SER A 176 -3.56 5.72 -16.89
CA SER A 176 -2.85 5.83 -18.16
C SER A 176 -1.76 4.74 -18.28
N VAL A 177 -1.46 4.36 -19.52
CA VAL A 177 -0.41 3.41 -19.90
C VAL A 177 0.38 3.94 -21.10
N ASP A 178 1.70 3.81 -21.02
CA ASP A 178 2.62 4.01 -22.15
C ASP A 178 2.56 2.76 -23.05
N LEU A 179 1.87 2.90 -24.18
CA LEU A 179 1.64 1.80 -25.10
C LEU A 179 2.88 1.52 -25.95
N SER A 180 3.64 2.55 -26.33
CA SER A 180 4.91 2.40 -27.06
C SER A 180 5.87 1.48 -26.32
N ARG A 181 6.09 1.71 -25.01
CA ARG A 181 6.94 0.82 -24.18
C ARG A 181 6.36 -0.58 -24.01
N ALA A 182 5.03 -0.69 -23.96
CA ALA A 182 4.36 -1.97 -23.87
C ALA A 182 4.54 -2.81 -25.15
N LEU A 183 4.44 -2.18 -26.32
CA LEU A 183 4.68 -2.79 -27.63
C LEU A 183 6.12 -3.27 -27.75
N GLU A 184 7.10 -2.40 -27.45
CA GLU A 184 8.53 -2.72 -27.53
C GLU A 184 8.88 -3.95 -26.66
N LYS A 185 8.40 -3.99 -25.41
CA LYS A 185 8.61 -5.13 -24.49
C LYS A 185 8.00 -6.44 -24.99
N GLN A 186 7.01 -6.37 -25.87
CA GLN A 186 6.34 -7.52 -26.45
C GLN A 186 6.85 -7.87 -27.86
N GLY A 187 7.82 -7.11 -28.39
CA GLY A 187 8.32 -7.27 -29.76
C GLY A 187 7.29 -6.88 -30.82
N LEU A 188 6.39 -5.95 -30.46
CA LEU A 188 5.38 -5.37 -31.35
C LEU A 188 5.79 -3.95 -31.73
N THR A 189 5.17 -3.43 -32.78
CA THR A 189 5.37 -2.08 -33.31
C THR A 189 4.03 -1.37 -33.50
N ASN A 190 4.03 -0.08 -33.81
CA ASN A 190 2.80 0.66 -34.12
C ASN A 190 2.03 0.05 -35.31
N GLU A 191 2.73 -0.56 -36.27
CA GLU A 191 2.11 -1.20 -37.44
C GLU A 191 1.22 -2.40 -37.06
N ASP A 192 1.48 -3.03 -35.91
CA ASP A 192 0.66 -4.13 -35.40
C ASP A 192 -0.71 -3.64 -34.91
N LEU A 193 -0.81 -2.37 -34.49
CA LEU A 193 -2.08 -1.73 -34.14
C LEU A 193 -2.84 -1.38 -35.41
N LYS A 194 -3.96 -2.06 -35.66
CA LYS A 194 -4.69 -1.97 -36.94
C LYS A 194 -6.01 -1.24 -36.81
N ASP A 195 -6.32 -0.41 -37.80
CA ASP A 195 -7.67 0.13 -38.00
C ASP A 195 -8.61 -0.92 -38.62
N PHE A 196 -9.89 -0.56 -38.80
CA PHE A 196 -10.90 -1.43 -39.39
C PHE A 196 -10.59 -1.83 -40.85
N GLU A 197 -9.81 -1.00 -41.57
CA GLU A 197 -9.38 -1.25 -42.95
C GLU A 197 -8.13 -2.15 -43.00
N GLY A 198 -7.53 -2.46 -41.84
CA GLY A 198 -6.32 -3.26 -41.71
C GLY A 198 -5.02 -2.47 -41.85
N ASN A 199 -5.08 -1.13 -41.89
CA ASN A 199 -3.90 -0.28 -41.93
C ASN A 199 -3.28 -0.15 -40.52
N GLY A 200 -1.96 -0.20 -40.44
CA GLY A 200 -1.22 -0.01 -39.20
C GLY A 200 -1.18 1.45 -38.74
N LEU A 201 -1.04 1.66 -37.43
CA LEU A 201 -0.76 2.99 -36.89
C LEU A 201 0.63 3.44 -37.38
N PRO A 202 0.79 4.69 -37.86
CA PRO A 202 2.08 5.20 -38.28
C PRO A 202 3.14 5.07 -37.18
N SER A 203 4.37 4.73 -37.57
CA SER A 203 5.52 4.70 -36.66
C SER A 203 6.09 6.09 -36.39
N THR A 204 5.84 7.04 -37.28
CA THR A 204 6.34 8.42 -37.20
C THR A 204 5.24 9.41 -37.49
N TRP A 205 5.44 10.64 -36.99
CA TRP A 205 4.66 11.81 -37.38
C TRP A 205 5.61 12.92 -37.84
N SER A 206 5.11 13.82 -38.68
CA SER A 206 5.89 14.92 -39.23
C SER A 206 5.24 16.25 -38.94
N ASP A 207 6.04 17.20 -38.47
CA ASP A 207 5.70 18.61 -38.31
C ASP A 207 6.63 19.47 -39.18
N VAL A 208 6.40 20.79 -39.21
CA VAL A 208 7.25 21.81 -39.85
C VAL A 208 8.72 21.69 -39.45
N ASN A 209 9.00 21.14 -38.25
CA ASN A 209 10.34 21.02 -37.69
C ASN A 209 11.07 19.69 -37.97
N GLY A 210 10.39 18.69 -38.54
CA GLY A 210 11.01 17.39 -38.84
C GLY A 210 10.06 16.20 -38.73
N THR A 211 10.62 14.99 -38.83
CA THR A 211 9.91 13.72 -38.60
C THR A 211 10.39 13.11 -37.30
N TYR A 212 9.44 12.73 -36.45
CA TYR A 212 9.66 12.21 -35.10
C TYR A 212 8.95 10.88 -34.92
N ASP A 213 9.44 10.07 -33.97
CA ASP A 213 8.76 8.82 -33.60
C ASP A 213 7.41 9.13 -32.94
N LEU A 214 6.39 8.32 -33.26
CA LEU A 214 5.05 8.49 -32.70
C LEU A 214 4.97 7.86 -31.31
N ASP A 215 4.82 8.69 -30.28
CA ASP A 215 4.64 8.25 -28.91
C ASP A 215 3.16 8.01 -28.59
N VAL A 216 2.83 6.75 -28.31
CA VAL A 216 1.45 6.27 -28.18
C VAL A 216 1.13 6.00 -26.71
N PHE A 217 0.13 6.72 -26.20
CA PHE A 217 -0.42 6.51 -24.87
C PHE A 217 -1.88 6.07 -24.96
N SER A 218 -2.27 5.18 -24.06
CA SER A 218 -3.66 4.77 -23.91
C SER A 218 -4.02 4.70 -22.42
N ASN A 219 -5.20 4.17 -22.11
CA ASN A 219 -5.62 3.89 -20.75
C ASN A 219 -5.81 2.39 -20.56
N ILE A 220 -5.65 1.96 -19.32
CA ILE A 220 -5.89 0.58 -18.90
C ILE A 220 -6.90 0.61 -17.76
N SER A 221 -7.88 -0.28 -17.82
CA SER A 221 -8.85 -0.47 -16.75
C SER A 221 -8.88 -1.94 -16.35
N SER A 222 -9.05 -2.18 -15.06
CA SER A 222 -9.00 -3.52 -14.48
C SER A 222 -10.06 -3.66 -13.41
N MET A 223 -10.93 -4.64 -13.59
CA MET A 223 -11.85 -5.13 -12.59
C MET A 223 -11.54 -6.60 -12.32
N GLY A 224 -11.36 -6.91 -11.04
CA GLY A 224 -10.94 -8.22 -10.59
C GLY A 224 -11.25 -8.48 -9.14
N GLY A 225 -10.65 -9.54 -8.63
CA GLY A 225 -10.73 -9.89 -7.23
C GLY A 225 -9.49 -10.64 -6.77
N TYR A 226 -9.50 -10.97 -5.49
CA TYR A 226 -8.41 -11.70 -4.87
C TYR A 226 -8.91 -12.69 -3.86
N VAL A 227 -8.07 -13.70 -3.62
CA VAL A 227 -8.22 -14.67 -2.53
C VAL A 227 -6.86 -14.86 -1.87
N GLY A 228 -6.83 -14.95 -0.54
CA GLY A 228 -5.57 -14.96 0.18
C GLY A 228 -5.68 -15.39 1.62
N GLY A 229 -4.57 -15.27 2.33
CA GLY A 229 -4.47 -15.54 3.76
C GLY A 229 -3.79 -14.39 4.49
N SER A 230 -4.07 -14.25 5.77
CA SER A 230 -3.42 -13.30 6.67
C SER A 230 -3.13 -13.85 8.05
N ILE A 231 -2.14 -13.23 8.69
CA ILE A 231 -1.87 -13.36 10.11
C ILE A 231 -1.95 -11.96 10.71
N THR A 232 -2.76 -11.80 11.75
CA THR A 232 -2.87 -10.55 12.51
C THR A 232 -2.43 -10.79 13.94
N TRP A 233 -1.54 -9.94 14.43
CA TRP A 233 -1.15 -9.86 15.84
C TRP A 233 -1.73 -8.60 16.44
N ILE A 234 -2.39 -8.74 17.57
CA ILE A 234 -2.97 -7.65 18.33
C ILE A 234 -2.35 -7.64 19.71
N ARG A 235 -1.68 -6.54 20.02
CA ARG A 235 -1.25 -6.16 21.36
C ARG A 235 -2.10 -5.00 21.81
N ASN A 236 -2.51 -5.04 23.07
CA ASN A 236 -3.26 -3.97 23.69
C ASN A 236 -2.95 -4.01 25.18
N VAL A 237 -1.79 -3.47 25.53
CA VAL A 237 -1.27 -3.42 26.89
C VAL A 237 -0.87 -2.00 27.25
N ALA A 238 -1.21 -1.59 28.46
CA ALA A 238 -0.66 -0.38 29.06
C ALA A 238 -0.17 -0.67 30.48
N VAL A 239 0.97 -0.10 30.82
CA VAL A 239 1.55 -0.20 32.16
C VAL A 239 1.96 1.16 32.68
N ASN A 240 1.77 1.36 33.98
CA ASN A 240 2.24 2.53 34.69
C ASN A 240 3.61 2.25 35.32
N PHE A 241 4.55 3.12 35.06
CA PHE A 241 5.89 3.06 35.65
C PHE A 241 6.02 4.17 36.70
N ASP A 242 6.53 3.85 37.88
CA ASP A 242 6.63 4.80 39.01
C ASP A 242 7.32 6.14 38.61
N LYS A 243 8.50 6.06 37.99
CA LYS A 243 9.34 7.23 37.64
C LYS A 243 9.34 7.59 36.15
N PHE A 244 8.55 6.87 35.35
CA PHE A 244 8.56 7.00 33.88
C PHE A 244 7.15 7.22 33.34
N GLU A 245 7.05 7.80 32.16
CA GLU A 245 5.78 7.90 31.43
C GLU A 245 5.16 6.52 31.22
N GLU A 246 3.83 6.47 31.15
CA GLU A 246 3.09 5.24 30.90
C GLU A 246 3.54 4.58 29.60
N GLY A 247 3.78 3.27 29.66
CA GLY A 247 4.13 2.47 28.49
C GLY A 247 2.87 1.90 27.86
N ILE A 248 2.60 2.26 26.60
CA ILE A 248 1.44 1.77 25.85
C ILE A 248 1.93 1.03 24.60
N ASP A 249 1.52 -0.22 24.44
CA ASP A 249 1.68 -1.02 23.22
C ASP A 249 0.32 -1.55 22.78
N ASP A 250 -0.25 -0.87 21.80
CA ASP A 250 -1.60 -1.08 21.27
C ASP A 250 -1.58 -1.38 19.76
N LEU A 251 -0.50 -2.02 19.30
CA LEU A 251 -0.26 -2.32 17.89
C LEU A 251 -1.16 -3.47 17.40
N ILE A 252 -1.86 -3.20 16.30
CA ILE A 252 -2.50 -4.20 15.43
C ILE A 252 -1.63 -4.32 14.18
N LEU A 253 -0.94 -5.44 14.03
CA LEU A 253 -0.08 -5.75 12.88
C LEU A 253 -0.69 -6.88 12.07
N THR A 254 -0.87 -6.69 10.76
CA THR A 254 -1.37 -7.70 9.83
C THR A 254 -0.36 -7.93 8.73
N VAL A 255 -0.06 -9.19 8.43
CA VAL A 255 0.68 -9.62 7.24
C VAL A 255 -0.25 -10.49 6.40
N TYR A 256 -0.23 -10.31 5.08
CA TYR A 256 -1.08 -11.06 4.16
C TYR A 256 -0.38 -11.43 2.87
N ALA A 257 -0.93 -12.45 2.20
CA ALA A 257 -0.57 -12.86 0.87
C ALA A 257 -1.85 -13.18 0.09
N ASP A 258 -2.03 -12.53 -1.07
CA ASP A 258 -3.21 -12.67 -1.90
C ASP A 258 -2.81 -13.09 -3.34
N ILE A 259 -3.62 -13.94 -3.96
CA ILE A 259 -3.61 -14.23 -5.39
C ILE A 259 -4.63 -13.30 -6.06
N LEU A 260 -4.22 -12.62 -7.12
CA LEU A 260 -5.03 -11.64 -7.84
C LEU A 260 -5.51 -12.21 -9.18
N LEU A 261 -6.77 -11.96 -9.52
CA LEU A 261 -7.38 -12.33 -10.80
C LEU A 261 -8.22 -11.18 -11.33
N ALA A 262 -7.88 -10.67 -12.52
CA ALA A 262 -8.62 -9.62 -13.21
C ALA A 262 -9.14 -10.13 -14.57
N PRO A 263 -10.34 -10.73 -14.61
CA PRO A 263 -10.91 -11.24 -15.86
C PRO A 263 -11.26 -10.11 -16.84
N ALA A 264 -11.72 -8.97 -16.30
CA ALA A 264 -12.03 -7.74 -17.03
C ALA A 264 -10.83 -6.79 -16.93
N LEU A 265 -9.81 -7.07 -17.75
CA LEU A 265 -8.62 -6.24 -17.91
C LEU A 265 -8.57 -5.80 -19.37
N GLU A 266 -8.74 -4.51 -19.59
CA GLU A 266 -8.94 -3.91 -20.91
C GLU A 266 -8.00 -2.72 -21.10
N ILE A 267 -7.54 -2.52 -22.32
CA ILE A 267 -6.76 -1.36 -22.74
C ILE A 267 -7.62 -0.64 -23.78
N ASP A 268 -7.72 0.68 -23.67
CA ASP A 268 -8.49 1.47 -24.63
C ASP A 268 -7.83 1.43 -26.01
N ASN A 269 -8.65 1.43 -27.06
CA ASN A 269 -8.16 1.61 -28.42
C ASN A 269 -7.51 2.98 -28.61
N VAL A 270 -6.57 3.07 -29.54
CA VAL A 270 -5.87 4.32 -29.84
C VAL A 270 -6.69 5.13 -30.85
N VAL A 271 -6.95 6.39 -30.53
CA VAL A 271 -7.60 7.37 -31.41
C VAL A 271 -6.53 8.29 -31.94
N TYR A 272 -6.37 8.34 -33.26
CA TYR A 272 -5.34 9.16 -33.90
C TYR A 272 -5.91 9.90 -35.09
N THR A 273 -5.76 11.22 -35.08
CA THR A 273 -6.19 12.12 -36.15
C THR A 273 -4.98 12.61 -36.94
N ASN A 274 -4.94 12.27 -38.23
CA ASN A 274 -3.93 12.78 -39.15
C ASN A 274 -4.61 13.50 -40.33
N ALA A 275 -4.17 14.72 -40.62
CA ALA A 275 -4.68 15.55 -41.71
C ALA A 275 -6.22 15.67 -41.75
N GLY A 276 -6.86 15.70 -40.58
CA GLY A 276 -8.32 15.80 -40.44
C GLY A 276 -9.08 14.47 -40.57
N ASN A 277 -8.39 13.34 -40.71
CA ASN A 277 -9.01 12.01 -40.69
C ASN A 277 -8.73 11.31 -39.34
N THR A 278 -9.77 11.11 -38.54
CA THR A 278 -9.70 10.40 -37.26
C THR A 278 -9.93 8.91 -37.46
N ARG A 279 -8.97 8.10 -37.03
CA ARG A 279 -9.04 6.64 -37.08
C ARG A 279 -8.89 6.04 -35.69
N ILE A 280 -9.49 4.87 -35.50
CA ILE A 280 -9.41 4.08 -34.28
C ILE A 280 -8.60 2.82 -34.58
N TYR A 281 -7.53 2.62 -33.84
CA TYR A 281 -6.61 1.49 -33.98
C TYR A 281 -6.80 0.54 -32.80
N SER A 282 -7.00 -0.74 -33.12
CA SER A 282 -7.20 -1.79 -32.12
C SER A 282 -5.89 -2.11 -31.38
N VAL A 283 -5.99 -2.27 -30.06
CA VAL A 283 -4.90 -2.71 -29.18
C VAL A 283 -4.92 -4.20 -28.87
N ASP A 284 -5.77 -4.98 -29.54
CA ASP A 284 -5.87 -6.44 -29.38
C ASP A 284 -4.54 -7.21 -29.47
N PRO A 285 -3.55 -6.81 -30.30
CA PRO A 285 -2.24 -7.48 -30.32
C PRO A 285 -1.49 -7.40 -28.98
N VAL A 286 -1.76 -6.38 -28.17
CA VAL A 286 -1.08 -6.14 -26.89
C VAL A 286 -1.58 -7.12 -25.84
N LYS A 287 -0.69 -8.03 -25.41
CA LYS A 287 -1.05 -9.06 -24.46
C LYS A 287 -1.16 -8.48 -23.06
N VAL A 288 -2.22 -8.89 -22.36
CA VAL A 288 -2.44 -8.60 -20.95
C VAL A 288 -2.18 -9.82 -20.08
N GLN A 289 -1.78 -9.59 -18.84
CA GLN A 289 -1.60 -10.58 -17.80
C GLN A 289 -2.73 -10.43 -16.78
N LYS A 290 -3.66 -11.39 -16.76
CA LYS A 290 -4.86 -11.37 -15.91
C LYS A 290 -4.64 -11.93 -14.50
N PHE A 291 -3.51 -12.59 -14.27
CA PHE A 291 -3.14 -13.21 -12.99
C PHE A 291 -2.00 -12.47 -12.31
N GLY A 292 -2.07 -12.38 -11.00
CA GLY A 292 -1.07 -11.71 -10.19
C GLY A 292 -1.03 -12.27 -8.78
N GLY A 293 -0.19 -11.67 -7.95
CA GLY A 293 -0.08 -11.98 -6.54
C GLY A 293 0.57 -10.85 -5.78
N ARG A 294 0.25 -10.71 -4.51
CA ARG A 294 0.79 -9.67 -3.64
C ARG A 294 1.05 -10.19 -2.24
N VAL A 295 2.03 -9.58 -1.60
CA VAL A 295 2.27 -9.72 -0.16
C VAL A 295 2.31 -8.33 0.46
N GLY A 296 1.82 -8.20 1.68
CA GLY A 296 1.79 -6.91 2.34
C GLY A 296 1.79 -7.00 3.85
N VAL A 297 2.09 -5.85 4.46
CA VAL A 297 2.12 -5.62 5.89
C VAL A 297 1.38 -4.33 6.21
N GLU A 298 0.58 -4.34 7.26
CA GLU A 298 -0.20 -3.19 7.72
C GLU A 298 -0.13 -3.11 9.24
N GLY A 299 0.28 -1.96 9.77
CA GLY A 299 0.32 -1.66 11.19
C GLY A 299 -0.58 -0.47 11.52
N LYS A 300 -1.38 -0.58 12.57
CA LYS A 300 -2.19 0.53 13.12
C LYS A 300 -2.27 0.42 14.63
N PHE A 301 -2.58 1.53 15.31
CA PHE A 301 -2.68 1.57 16.76
C PHE A 301 -4.14 1.65 17.22
N ASN A 302 -4.49 0.85 18.22
CA ASN A 302 -5.83 0.73 18.79
C ASN A 302 -6.22 1.92 19.68
N ARG A 303 -6.26 3.13 19.11
CA ARG A 303 -6.66 4.37 19.79
C ARG A 303 -7.81 5.05 19.07
N THR A 304 -8.48 5.96 19.77
CA THR A 304 -9.49 6.84 19.17
C THR A 304 -8.90 7.74 18.08
N LEU A 305 -7.68 8.23 18.29
CA LEU A 305 -6.92 9.01 17.33
C LEU A 305 -5.49 8.47 17.27
N SER A 306 -5.07 8.00 16.10
CA SER A 306 -3.75 7.41 15.88
C SER A 306 -3.26 7.62 14.44
N TRP A 307 -2.26 6.84 14.05
CA TRP A 307 -1.72 6.74 12.71
C TRP A 307 -1.63 5.26 12.31
N ALA A 308 -1.43 5.01 11.02
CA ALA A 308 -1.16 3.67 10.51
C ALA A 308 -0.11 3.73 9.41
N TYR A 309 0.51 2.60 9.13
CA TYR A 309 1.45 2.43 8.03
C TYR A 309 1.15 1.12 7.30
N GLY A 310 1.49 1.09 6.02
CA GLY A 310 1.35 -0.12 5.23
C GLY A 310 2.36 -0.17 4.10
N GLY A 311 2.75 -1.39 3.76
CA GLY A 311 3.57 -1.70 2.60
C GLY A 311 3.02 -2.90 1.86
N GLU A 312 3.06 -2.87 0.54
CA GLU A 312 2.61 -3.98 -0.32
C GLU A 312 3.58 -4.11 -1.49
N VAL A 313 3.89 -5.34 -1.90
CA VAL A 313 4.70 -5.62 -3.09
C VAL A 313 4.12 -6.82 -3.81
N GLY A 314 4.16 -6.80 -5.13
CA GLY A 314 3.61 -7.90 -5.91
C GLY A 314 3.68 -7.71 -7.41
N TYR A 315 2.94 -8.58 -8.08
CA TYR A 315 2.61 -8.49 -9.50
C TYR A 315 1.11 -8.29 -9.62
N ARG A 316 0.69 -7.09 -10.03
CA ARG A 316 -0.70 -6.76 -10.33
C ARG A 316 -1.05 -7.22 -11.74
N PRO A 317 -2.25 -7.76 -11.98
CA PRO A 317 -2.75 -7.96 -13.34
C PRO A 317 -2.67 -6.65 -14.13
N SER A 318 -1.98 -6.67 -15.27
CA SER A 318 -1.66 -5.47 -16.08
C SER A 318 -1.22 -5.91 -17.48
N VAL A 319 -0.68 -5.00 -18.29
CA VAL A 319 0.06 -5.33 -19.51
C VAL A 319 1.12 -6.41 -19.22
N LYS A 320 1.27 -7.38 -20.13
CA LYS A 320 2.25 -8.45 -19.98
C LYS A 320 3.67 -7.87 -19.82
N GLY A 321 4.36 -8.25 -18.75
CA GLY A 321 5.70 -7.72 -18.41
C GLY A 321 5.68 -6.36 -17.67
N GLY A 322 4.51 -5.80 -17.39
CA GLY A 322 4.30 -4.54 -16.66
C GLY A 322 3.58 -4.71 -15.32
N GLY A 323 3.55 -5.92 -14.75
CA GLY A 323 2.76 -6.20 -13.55
C GLY A 323 3.42 -5.82 -12.22
N PHE A 324 4.75 -5.69 -12.15
CA PHE A 324 5.43 -5.45 -10.87
C PHE A 324 4.98 -4.13 -10.24
N TYR A 325 4.70 -4.15 -8.94
CA TYR A 325 4.49 -2.94 -8.16
C TYR A 325 4.96 -3.05 -6.71
N ALA A 326 5.27 -1.90 -6.12
CA ALA A 326 5.50 -1.73 -4.70
C ALA A 326 4.77 -0.47 -4.19
N LEU A 327 4.12 -0.57 -3.04
CA LEU A 327 3.33 0.48 -2.41
C LEU A 327 3.86 0.74 -1.00
N LEU A 328 3.96 2.02 -0.65
CA LEU A 328 4.07 2.48 0.73
C LEU A 328 2.96 3.49 1.01
N LYS A 329 2.33 3.37 2.18
CA LYS A 329 1.27 4.29 2.61
C LYS A 329 1.41 4.64 4.09
N ILE A 330 1.11 5.89 4.41
CA ILE A 330 1.00 6.38 5.78
C ILE A 330 -0.41 6.95 5.95
N SER A 331 -1.10 6.55 7.01
CA SER A 331 -2.42 7.09 7.36
C SER A 331 -2.30 7.97 8.59
N LEU A 332 -2.74 9.21 8.47
CA LEU A 332 -2.81 10.18 9.56
C LEU A 332 -3.85 11.26 9.19
N PRO A 333 -4.93 11.44 9.97
CA PRO A 333 -5.31 10.67 11.16
C PRO A 333 -5.93 9.30 10.86
N VAL A 334 -5.89 8.42 11.86
CA VAL A 334 -6.73 7.22 11.96
C VAL A 334 -7.69 7.38 13.13
N PHE A 335 -8.99 7.30 12.86
CA PHE A 335 -10.05 7.40 13.86
C PHE A 335 -10.56 6.02 14.23
N GLY A 336 -10.44 5.64 15.50
CA GLY A 336 -10.96 4.39 16.05
C GLY A 336 -12.21 4.60 16.92
N THR A 337 -13.20 3.72 16.82
CA THR A 337 -14.37 3.73 17.72
C THR A 337 -14.87 2.33 18.05
N GLN A 338 -15.33 2.12 19.28
CA GLN A 338 -15.96 0.88 19.75
C GLN A 338 -17.43 0.72 19.31
N LEU A 339 -18.03 1.76 18.71
CA LEU A 339 -19.44 1.81 18.27
C LEU A 339 -20.47 1.55 19.39
N ASN A 340 -20.07 1.69 20.66
CA ASN A 340 -20.98 1.55 21.79
C ASN A 340 -21.53 2.94 22.15
N TYR A 341 -22.72 3.26 21.65
CA TYR A 341 -23.46 4.49 22.00
C TYR A 341 -24.18 4.39 23.35
N LYS A 342 -23.53 3.83 24.38
CA LYS A 342 -24.00 4.06 25.75
C LYS A 342 -23.58 5.47 26.13
N VAL A 343 -24.40 6.44 25.74
CA VAL A 343 -24.39 7.75 26.39
C VAL A 343 -24.76 7.46 27.83
N GLU A 344 -23.88 7.75 28.78
CA GLU A 344 -24.30 7.88 30.18
C GLU A 344 -25.38 8.95 30.19
N SER A 345 -26.64 8.53 30.28
CA SER A 345 -27.70 9.43 30.68
C SER A 345 -27.40 9.76 32.13
N PHE A 346 -26.63 10.81 32.38
CA PHE A 346 -26.69 11.49 33.67
C PHE A 346 -28.15 11.90 33.84
N GLY A 347 -28.87 11.12 34.64
CA GLY A 347 -30.25 11.39 34.98
C GLY A 347 -30.29 12.63 35.85
N LYS A 348 -30.70 13.74 35.22
CA LYS A 348 -31.14 15.03 35.76
C LYS A 348 -30.25 15.76 36.77
#